data_AF-A0A7S4A678-F1
#
_entry.id   AF-A0A7S4A678-F1
#
_cell.length_a   1.000
_cell.length_b   1.000
_cell.length_c   1.000
_cell.angle_alpha   90.00
_cell.angle_beta   90.00
_cell.angle_gamma   90.00
#
_symmetry.space_group_name_H-M   'P 1'
#
loop_
_entity.id
_entity.type
_entity.pdbx_description
1 polymer ?
#
loop_
_entity_poly.entity_id
_entity_poly.type
_entity_poly.pdbx_seq_one_letter_code
_entity_poly.pdbx_strand_id
1 'polypeptide(L)'
;AELSTFAADEACAPGSVRHASDRCLVASGAVAALIACASGALAKRSRDAVALLDAWLEKADQSLAFRLAAYRDASKTAGDKEGSLHAPQLTAFAGGRALANRRAFRDRLASLARSDGSAVDAAPAKLAELAALASSFHRPSLRLELLQFVLGLEDAAAWSVDRLAGALELAERVVVAMPRQSSFQELEGLTRRPDRGAVDD
;
A
#
# COMPACT_ATOMS: atom_id res chain seq x y z
N ALA A 1 23.60 -6.37 5.54
CA ALA A 1 23.52 -7.80 5.19
C ALA A 1 22.49 -8.37 6.15
N GLU A 2 21.35 -8.91 5.75
CA GLU A 2 21.05 -9.76 4.61
C GLU A 2 19.58 -9.58 4.22
N LEU A 3 19.28 -9.33 2.94
CA LEU A 3 18.03 -9.70 2.25
C LEU A 3 18.35 -9.63 0.74
N SER A 4 19.31 -10.46 0.33
CA SER A 4 19.69 -10.63 -1.06
C SER A 4 19.90 -12.13 -1.23
N THR A 5 18.87 -12.85 -1.67
CA THR A 5 18.91 -14.11 -2.43
C THR A 5 17.46 -14.61 -2.56
N PHE A 6 16.81 -14.27 -3.67
CA PHE A 6 15.87 -15.16 -4.33
C PHE A 6 16.28 -15.16 -5.80
N ALA A 7 17.26 -16.02 -6.11
CA ALA A 7 17.61 -16.33 -7.48
C ALA A 7 16.47 -17.21 -8.03
N ALA A 8 15.71 -16.63 -8.97
CA ALA A 8 14.79 -17.38 -9.80
C ALA A 8 15.56 -18.07 -10.92
N ASP A 9 15.16 -19.31 -11.16
CA ASP A 9 15.56 -20.22 -12.22
C ASP A 9 15.48 -19.57 -13.61
N GLU A 10 16.44 -19.89 -14.48
CA GLU A 10 16.49 -19.41 -15.86
C GLU A 10 15.39 -20.05 -16.71
N ALA A 11 14.31 -19.31 -17.00
CA ALA A 11 13.54 -19.52 -18.22
C ALA A 11 12.76 -18.25 -18.62
N CYS A 12 13.00 -17.81 -19.86
CA CYS A 12 12.34 -16.71 -20.56
C CYS A 12 12.82 -15.29 -20.17
N ALA A 13 13.76 -14.75 -20.95
CA ALA A 13 14.14 -13.35 -20.88
C ALA A 13 12.90 -12.45 -21.09
N PRO A 14 12.53 -11.58 -20.14
CA PRO A 14 11.44 -10.64 -20.36
C PRO A 14 11.94 -9.53 -21.28
N GLY A 15 11.33 -9.44 -22.46
CA GLY A 15 11.47 -8.30 -23.35
C GLY A 15 11.18 -6.98 -22.62
N SER A 16 11.78 -5.89 -23.13
CA SER A 16 11.75 -4.55 -22.55
C SER A 16 10.42 -4.23 -21.84
N VAL A 17 10.48 -3.97 -20.54
CA VAL A 17 9.34 -3.54 -19.73
C VAL A 17 8.73 -2.31 -20.39
N ARG A 18 7.55 -2.48 -21.01
CA ARG A 18 6.77 -1.36 -21.53
C ARG A 18 6.44 -0.48 -20.33
N HIS A 19 6.92 0.76 -20.32
CA HIS A 19 6.45 1.75 -19.34
C HIS A 19 4.93 1.89 -19.53
N ALA A 20 4.16 1.25 -18.66
CA ALA A 20 2.72 1.44 -18.62
C ALA A 20 2.46 2.93 -18.45
N SER A 21 1.54 3.49 -19.24
CA SER A 21 1.16 4.89 -19.09
C SER A 21 0.64 5.13 -17.66
N ASP A 22 0.83 6.33 -17.11
CA ASP A 22 0.39 6.65 -15.75
C ASP A 22 -1.10 6.33 -15.54
N ARG A 23 -1.93 6.49 -16.57
CA ARG A 23 -3.34 6.12 -16.55
C ARG A 23 -3.57 4.62 -16.39
N CYS A 24 -2.74 3.79 -17.02
CA CYS A 24 -2.81 2.33 -16.90
C CYS A 24 -2.41 1.88 -15.49
N LEU A 25 -1.37 2.48 -14.92
CA LEU A 25 -0.97 2.24 -13.52
C LEU A 25 -2.07 2.67 -12.54
N VAL A 26 -2.64 3.85 -12.70
CA VAL A 26 -3.76 4.31 -11.87
C VAL A 26 -4.95 3.36 -11.96
N ALA A 27 -5.30 2.89 -13.16
CA ALA A 27 -6.38 1.93 -13.37
C ALA A 27 -6.09 0.56 -12.73
N SER A 28 -4.89 0.01 -12.90
CA SER A 28 -4.51 -1.27 -12.28
C SER A 28 -4.49 -1.17 -10.75
N GLY A 29 -4.04 -0.05 -10.20
CA GLY A 29 -4.05 0.23 -8.76
C GLY A 29 -5.48 0.33 -8.23
N ALA A 30 -6.39 0.95 -8.97
CA ALA A 30 -7.80 1.02 -8.62
C ALA A 30 -8.42 -0.39 -8.55
N VAL A 31 -8.15 -1.23 -9.55
CA VAL A 31 -8.60 -2.64 -9.56
C VAL A 31 -8.02 -3.41 -8.37
N ALA A 32 -6.73 -3.25 -8.07
CA ALA A 32 -6.10 -3.89 -6.92
C ALA A 32 -6.75 -3.47 -5.59
N ALA A 33 -7.06 -2.17 -5.43
CA ALA A 33 -7.76 -1.66 -4.24
C ALA A 33 -9.17 -2.25 -4.10
N LEU A 34 -9.92 -2.35 -5.20
CA LEU A 34 -11.25 -2.98 -5.22
C LEU A 34 -11.18 -4.47 -4.84
N ILE A 35 -10.24 -5.22 -5.43
CA ILE A 35 -10.03 -6.63 -5.12
C ILE A 35 -9.63 -6.81 -3.65
N ALA A 36 -8.74 -5.96 -3.13
CA ALA A 36 -8.32 -6.00 -1.73
C ALA A 36 -9.50 -5.77 -0.76
N CYS A 37 -10.39 -4.83 -1.09
CA CYS A 37 -11.63 -4.58 -0.35
C CYS A 37 -12.60 -5.76 -0.40
N ALA A 38 -12.82 -6.33 -1.60
CA ALA A 38 -13.76 -7.42 -1.86
C ALA A 38 -13.34 -8.74 -1.19
N SER A 39 -12.07 -9.11 -1.34
CA SER A 39 -11.53 -10.40 -0.87
C SER A 39 -11.27 -10.48 0.63
N GLY A 40 -11.39 -9.37 1.36
CA GLY A 40 -10.95 -9.28 2.76
C GLY A 40 -9.42 -9.25 2.95
N ALA A 41 -8.64 -9.34 1.86
CA ALA A 41 -7.18 -9.24 1.90
C ALA A 41 -6.70 -7.91 2.50
N LEU A 42 -7.45 -6.83 2.29
CA LEU A 42 -7.18 -5.52 2.88
C LEU A 42 -7.10 -5.59 4.42
N ALA A 43 -8.06 -6.25 5.07
CA ALA A 43 -8.10 -6.35 6.52
C ALA A 43 -6.94 -7.19 7.06
N LYS A 44 -6.62 -8.31 6.39
CA LYS A 44 -5.46 -9.15 6.74
C LYS A 44 -4.15 -8.37 6.62
N ARG A 45 -3.88 -7.78 5.46
CA ARG A 45 -2.63 -7.04 5.22
C ARG A 45 -2.54 -5.77 6.08
N SER A 46 -3.67 -5.17 6.45
CA SER A 46 -3.68 -4.06 7.42
C SER A 46 -3.22 -4.52 8.81
N ARG A 47 -3.62 -5.71 9.27
CA ARG A 47 -3.10 -6.28 10.53
C ARG A 47 -1.59 -6.54 10.46
N ASP A 48 -1.14 -7.12 9.36
CA ASP A 48 0.29 -7.40 9.15
C ASP A 48 1.10 -6.09 9.12
N ALA A 49 0.60 -5.06 8.43
CA ALA A 49 1.21 -3.73 8.39
C ALA A 49 1.24 -3.04 9.76
N VAL A 50 0.18 -3.21 10.58
CA VAL A 50 0.15 -2.72 11.96
C VAL A 50 1.22 -3.39 12.81
N ALA A 51 1.36 -4.72 12.72
CA ALA A 51 2.38 -5.46 13.47
C ALA A 51 3.81 -5.03 13.10
N LEU A 52 4.07 -4.85 11.79
CA LEU A 52 5.36 -4.33 11.30
C LEU A 52 5.64 -2.92 11.84
N LEU A 53 4.61 -2.07 11.88
CA LEU A 53 4.74 -0.69 12.32
C LEU A 53 4.90 -0.58 13.85
N ASP A 54 4.21 -1.42 14.62
CA ASP A 54 4.37 -1.50 16.07
C ASP A 54 5.79 -1.94 16.44
N ALA A 55 6.34 -2.96 15.77
CA ALA A 55 7.73 -3.39 15.96
C ALA A 55 8.74 -2.31 15.58
N TRP A 56 8.46 -1.51 14.55
CA TRP A 56 9.29 -0.37 14.18
C TRP A 56 9.21 0.74 15.23
N LEU A 57 8.02 1.04 15.74
CA LEU A 57 7.78 2.08 16.75
C LEU A 57 8.44 1.74 18.08
N GLU A 58 8.39 0.48 18.51
CA GLU A 58 9.05 0.02 19.73
C GLU A 58 10.57 0.31 19.69
N LYS A 59 11.24 -0.06 18.60
CA LYS A 59 12.66 0.24 18.39
C LYS A 59 12.93 1.75 18.37
N ALA A 60 12.05 2.50 17.71
CA ALA A 60 12.16 3.95 17.64
C ALA A 60 12.01 4.60 19.02
N ASP A 61 11.07 4.15 19.85
CA ASP A 61 10.87 4.69 21.19
C ASP A 61 12.11 4.49 22.07
N GLN A 62 12.75 3.33 21.96
CA GLN A 62 13.90 2.97 22.78
C GLN A 62 15.23 3.57 22.30
N SER A 63 15.35 3.96 21.02
CA SER A 63 16.64 4.33 20.42
C SER A 63 16.60 5.58 19.54
N LEU A 64 17.24 6.66 20.00
CA LEU A 64 17.48 7.85 19.18
C LEU A 64 18.36 7.51 17.96
N ALA A 65 19.38 6.66 18.15
CA ALA A 65 20.26 6.22 17.05
C ALA A 65 19.46 5.53 15.93
N PHE A 66 18.46 4.71 16.29
CA PHE A 66 17.55 4.11 15.33
C PHE A 66 16.73 5.16 14.57
N ARG A 67 16.20 6.18 15.26
CA ARG A 67 15.46 7.28 14.61
C ARG A 67 16.34 8.05 13.62
N LEU A 68 17.60 8.30 13.98
CA LEU A 68 18.57 9.00 13.13
C LEU A 68 18.99 8.15 11.92
N ALA A 69 19.15 6.83 12.09
CA ALA A 69 19.38 5.91 10.99
C ALA A 69 18.18 5.91 10.01
N ALA A 70 16.96 5.82 10.54
CA ALA A 70 15.75 5.88 9.72
C ALA A 70 15.56 7.23 9.01
N TYR A 71 15.99 8.34 9.63
CA TYR A 71 16.06 9.63 8.96
C TYR A 71 17.02 9.58 7.76
N ARG A 72 18.24 9.07 7.96
CA ARG A 72 19.24 8.95 6.89
C ARG A 72 18.74 8.10 5.73
N ASP A 73 18.08 6.98 6.01
CA ASP A 73 17.55 6.10 4.98
C ASP A 73 16.40 6.76 4.21
N ALA A 74 15.54 7.53 4.90
CA ALA A 74 14.51 8.35 4.27
C ALA A 74 15.10 9.49 3.41
N SER A 75 16.24 10.07 3.81
CA SER A 75 16.92 11.12 3.03
C SER A 75 17.45 10.57 1.72
N LYS A 76 18.07 9.37 1.74
CA LYS A 76 18.57 8.71 0.54
C LYS A 76 17.46 8.43 -0.48
N THR A 77 16.29 7.99 -0.02
CA THR A 77 15.14 7.68 -0.89
C THR A 77 14.46 8.92 -1.46
N ALA A 78 14.52 10.06 -0.77
CA ALA A 78 13.96 11.32 -1.26
C ALA A 78 14.76 11.93 -2.42
N GLY A 79 15.98 11.45 -2.68
CA GLY A 79 16.95 12.09 -3.57
C GLY A 79 17.51 13.36 -2.91
N ASP A 80 18.84 13.52 -2.92
CA ASP A 80 19.59 14.57 -2.21
C ASP A 80 19.34 16.00 -2.72
N LYS A 81 18.09 16.48 -2.73
CA LYS A 81 17.78 17.90 -2.85
C LYS A 81 17.56 18.47 -1.46
N GLU A 82 18.68 18.71 -0.78
CA GLU A 82 18.74 19.46 0.47
C GLU A 82 18.04 20.82 0.25
N GLY A 83 16.98 21.09 1.01
CA GLY A 83 16.11 22.27 0.81
C GLY A 83 14.81 22.02 0.02
N SER A 84 14.55 20.79 -0.45
CA SER A 84 13.23 20.43 -0.99
C SER A 84 12.16 20.54 0.09
N LEU A 85 11.01 21.14 -0.25
CA LEU A 85 9.83 21.23 0.62
C LEU A 85 9.39 19.84 1.16
N HIS A 86 9.76 18.79 0.46
CA HIS A 86 9.42 17.39 0.75
C HIS A 86 10.55 16.61 1.45
N ALA A 87 11.70 17.23 1.75
CA ALA A 87 12.81 16.54 2.40
C ALA A 87 12.44 16.06 3.82
N PRO A 88 12.91 14.87 4.25
CA PRO A 88 12.86 14.49 5.67
C PRO A 88 13.52 15.56 6.53
N GLN A 89 12.87 15.89 7.65
CA GLN A 89 13.37 16.87 8.60
C GLN A 89 13.98 16.12 9.77
N LEU A 90 15.27 16.34 10.02
CA LEU A 90 15.99 15.75 11.14
C LEU A 90 15.28 16.02 12.47
N THR A 91 14.82 17.25 12.67
CA THR A 91 14.10 17.68 13.88
C THR A 91 12.78 16.92 14.08
N ALA A 92 12.12 16.48 13.01
CA ALA A 92 10.90 15.67 13.13
C ALA A 92 11.21 14.26 13.65
N PHE A 93 12.35 13.67 13.27
CA PHE A 93 12.78 12.36 13.74
C PHE A 93 13.36 12.42 15.16
N ALA A 94 14.20 13.41 15.45
CA ALA A 94 14.77 13.61 16.79
C ALA A 94 13.69 14.02 17.81
N GLY A 95 12.82 14.96 17.44
CA GLY A 95 11.77 15.52 18.30
C GLY A 95 10.46 14.74 18.36
N GLY A 96 10.41 13.50 17.87
CA GLY A 96 9.26 12.61 18.04
C GLY A 96 8.03 12.89 17.15
N ARG A 97 7.98 14.01 16.41
CA ARG A 97 6.88 14.30 15.46
C ARG A 97 6.72 13.18 14.41
N ALA A 98 7.82 12.64 13.93
CA ALA A 98 7.81 11.54 12.97
C ALA A 98 7.27 10.22 13.57
N LEU A 99 7.37 10.04 14.89
CA LEU A 99 6.77 8.93 15.61
C LEU A 99 5.27 9.17 15.80
N ALA A 100 4.86 10.38 16.20
CA ALA A 100 3.45 10.75 16.33
C ALA A 100 2.69 10.54 15.00
N ASN A 101 3.26 10.98 13.88
CA ASN A 101 2.67 10.76 12.55
C ASN A 101 2.54 9.28 12.18
N ARG A 102 3.50 8.45 12.61
CA ARG A 102 3.46 7.00 12.37
C ARG A 102 2.45 6.30 13.28
N ARG A 103 2.31 6.72 14.54
CA ARG A 103 1.26 6.24 15.44
C ARG A 103 -0.13 6.56 14.91
N ALA A 104 -0.37 7.80 14.47
CA ALA A 104 -1.63 8.17 13.86
C ALA A 104 -1.95 7.32 12.60
N PHE A 105 -0.94 7.06 11.77
CA PHE A 105 -1.09 6.15 10.63
C PHE A 105 -1.40 4.71 11.06
N ARG A 106 -0.70 4.19 12.08
CA ARG A 106 -0.94 2.88 12.70
C ARG A 106 -2.37 2.74 13.18
N ASP A 107 -2.88 3.74 13.90
CA ASP A 107 -4.23 3.73 14.48
C ASP A 107 -5.31 3.67 13.39
N ARG A 108 -5.11 4.40 12.28
CA ARG A 108 -6.00 4.36 11.10
C ARG A 108 -5.96 2.99 10.40
N LEU A 109 -4.77 2.40 10.20
CA LEU A 109 -4.65 1.03 9.68
C LEU A 109 -5.31 0.00 10.60
N ALA A 110 -5.15 0.14 11.92
CA ALA A 110 -5.79 -0.74 12.89
C ALA A 110 -7.32 -0.61 12.86
N SER A 111 -7.85 0.58 12.57
CA SER A 111 -9.28 0.79 12.33
C SER A 111 -9.76 0.04 11.09
N LEU A 112 -9.03 0.16 9.97
CA LEU A 112 -9.31 -0.58 8.74
C LEU A 112 -9.26 -2.11 8.95
N ALA A 113 -8.30 -2.59 9.73
CA ALA A 113 -8.12 -4.00 10.07
C ALA A 113 -9.27 -4.61 10.90
N ARG A 114 -9.95 -3.79 11.71
CA ARG A 114 -11.10 -4.18 12.55
C ARG A 114 -12.43 -4.10 11.82
N SER A 115 -12.50 -3.40 10.69
CA SER A 115 -13.71 -3.34 9.90
C SER A 115 -14.01 -4.75 9.35
N ASP A 116 -15.08 -5.38 9.82
CA ASP A 116 -15.45 -6.72 9.39
C ASP A 116 -15.48 -6.79 7.85
N GLY A 117 -14.80 -7.82 7.34
CA GLY A 117 -14.55 -8.02 5.93
C GLY A 117 -15.84 -8.38 5.17
N SER A 118 -15.84 -8.10 3.86
CA SER A 118 -16.82 -8.55 2.86
C SER A 118 -18.11 -7.75 2.69
N ALA A 119 -18.55 -6.90 3.63
CA ALA A 119 -19.73 -6.07 3.37
C ALA A 119 -19.45 -5.06 2.24
N VAL A 120 -20.00 -5.31 1.05
CA VAL A 120 -19.93 -4.46 -0.14
C VAL A 120 -20.29 -3.01 0.19
N ASP A 121 -21.23 -2.82 1.12
CA ASP A 121 -21.68 -1.52 1.61
C ASP A 121 -20.60 -0.72 2.35
N ALA A 122 -19.58 -1.39 2.92
CA ALA A 122 -18.47 -0.75 3.61
C ALA A 122 -17.29 -0.40 2.68
N ALA A 123 -17.27 -0.90 1.43
CA ALA A 123 -16.18 -0.66 0.50
C ALA A 123 -15.96 0.83 0.17
N PRO A 124 -17.01 1.67 -0.06
CA PRO A 124 -16.82 3.11 -0.29
C PRO A 124 -16.12 3.80 0.89
N ALA A 125 -16.54 3.51 2.12
CA ALA A 125 -15.95 4.12 3.32
C ALA A 125 -14.49 3.69 3.52
N LYS A 126 -14.15 2.42 3.24
CA LYS A 126 -12.77 1.91 3.30
C LYS A 126 -11.87 2.60 2.26
N LEU A 127 -12.36 2.75 1.03
CA LEU A 127 -11.62 3.41 -0.05
C LEU A 127 -11.41 4.90 0.22
N ALA A 128 -12.44 5.60 0.72
CA ALA A 128 -12.31 7.00 1.13
C ALA A 128 -11.27 7.18 2.25
N GLU A 129 -11.26 6.28 3.24
CA GLU A 129 -10.27 6.30 4.32
C GLU A 129 -8.84 6.06 3.80
N LEU A 130 -8.67 5.10 2.88
CA LEU A 130 -7.39 4.85 2.20
C LEU A 130 -6.94 6.04 1.35
N ALA A 131 -7.85 6.68 0.60
CA ALA A 131 -7.56 7.87 -0.20
C ALA A 131 -7.12 9.04 0.70
N ALA A 132 -7.79 9.23 1.83
CA ALA A 132 -7.42 10.23 2.84
C ALA A 132 -6.06 9.90 3.51
N LEU A 133 -5.71 8.62 3.66
CA LEU A 133 -4.37 8.21 4.10
C LEU A 133 -3.31 8.58 3.06
N ALA A 134 -3.51 8.17 1.80
CA ALA A 134 -2.58 8.43 0.71
C ALA A 134 -2.34 9.93 0.49
N SER A 135 -3.40 10.74 0.55
CA SER A 135 -3.34 12.20 0.39
C SER A 135 -2.59 12.92 1.53
N SER A 136 -2.46 12.27 2.70
CA SER A 136 -1.65 12.79 3.82
C SER A 136 -0.14 12.57 3.64
N PHE A 137 0.26 11.92 2.55
CA PHE A 137 1.65 11.69 2.23
C PHE A 137 2.14 12.81 1.32
N HIS A 138 3.36 13.26 1.57
CA HIS A 138 3.98 14.32 0.77
C HIS A 138 5.29 13.85 0.13
N ARG A 139 5.64 12.57 0.30
CA ARG A 139 6.91 11.97 -0.14
C ARG A 139 6.89 10.45 -0.05
N PRO A 140 7.83 9.76 -0.74
CA PRO A 140 8.18 8.38 -0.42
C PRO A 140 8.50 8.22 1.06
N SER A 141 7.87 7.23 1.70
CA SER A 141 8.06 6.98 3.13
C SER A 141 7.61 5.58 3.48
N LEU A 142 8.04 5.08 4.64
CA LEU A 142 7.54 3.82 5.22
C LEU A 142 6.00 3.71 5.21
N ARG A 143 5.27 4.83 5.41
CA ARG A 143 3.80 4.82 5.36
C ARG A 143 3.25 4.52 3.96
N LEU A 144 3.94 5.03 2.93
CA LEU A 144 3.60 4.76 1.53
C LEU A 144 3.87 3.29 1.20
N GLU A 145 5.05 2.77 1.57
CA GLU A 145 5.42 1.35 1.37
C GLU A 145 4.43 0.41 2.07
N LEU A 146 4.06 0.71 3.31
CA LEU A 146 3.05 -0.07 4.04
C LEU A 146 1.68 0.00 3.36
N LEU A 147 1.29 1.15 2.80
CA LEU A 147 0.01 1.28 2.10
C LEU A 147 0.02 0.52 0.76
N GLN A 148 1.13 0.53 0.03
CA GLN A 148 1.33 -0.29 -1.17
C GLN A 148 1.23 -1.78 -0.83
N PHE A 149 1.87 -2.22 0.25
CA PHE A 149 1.74 -3.59 0.76
C PHE A 149 0.29 -3.94 1.12
N VAL A 150 -0.41 -3.06 1.85
CA VAL A 150 -1.83 -3.24 2.22
C VAL A 150 -2.73 -3.41 0.99
N LEU A 151 -2.42 -2.71 -0.09
CA LEU A 151 -3.15 -2.78 -1.37
C LEU A 151 -2.69 -3.92 -2.28
N GLY A 152 -1.53 -4.53 -2.02
CA GLY A 152 -1.00 -5.64 -2.82
C GLY A 152 -0.32 -5.20 -4.09
N LEU A 153 0.35 -4.06 -4.04
CA LEU A 153 1.04 -3.49 -5.18
C LEU A 153 2.48 -4.03 -5.21
N GLU A 154 2.79 -4.86 -6.21
CA GLU A 154 4.05 -5.65 -6.24
C GLU A 154 5.28 -4.82 -6.66
N ASP A 155 5.10 -3.80 -7.52
CA ASP A 155 6.20 -2.93 -7.97
C ASP A 155 6.19 -1.60 -7.21
N ALA A 156 6.76 -1.57 -6.00
CA ALA A 156 6.83 -0.38 -5.15
C ALA A 156 7.44 0.86 -5.85
N ALA A 157 8.37 0.67 -6.78
CA ALA A 157 9.02 1.75 -7.52
C ALA A 157 8.09 2.43 -8.52
N ALA A 158 7.06 1.71 -9.01
CA ALA A 158 6.06 2.26 -9.90
C ALA A 158 5.04 3.17 -9.19
N TRP A 159 4.92 3.13 -7.86
CA TRP A 159 3.84 3.81 -7.13
C TRP A 159 4.33 5.06 -6.39
N SER A 160 4.25 6.21 -7.08
CA SER A 160 4.35 7.51 -6.42
C SER A 160 3.13 7.78 -5.53
N VAL A 161 3.23 8.79 -4.66
CA VAL A 161 2.10 9.28 -3.85
C VAL A 161 0.91 9.64 -4.74
N ASP A 162 1.14 10.37 -5.83
CA ASP A 162 0.09 10.82 -6.74
C ASP A 162 -0.58 9.65 -7.47
N ARG A 163 0.19 8.66 -7.93
CA ARG A 163 -0.36 7.45 -8.56
C ARG A 163 -1.23 6.67 -7.59
N LEU A 164 -0.81 6.56 -6.33
CA LEU A 164 -1.58 5.87 -5.30
C LEU A 164 -2.88 6.60 -4.95
N ALA A 165 -2.81 7.92 -4.77
CA ALA A 165 -3.98 8.75 -4.51
C ALA A 165 -4.97 8.66 -5.68
N GLY A 166 -4.51 8.83 -6.92
CA GLY A 166 -5.35 8.72 -8.11
C GLY A 166 -5.99 7.34 -8.29
N ALA A 167 -5.27 6.27 -7.94
CA ALA A 167 -5.80 4.91 -7.96
C ALA A 167 -6.95 4.72 -6.96
N LEU A 168 -6.80 5.25 -5.74
CA LEU A 168 -7.81 5.15 -4.69
C LEU A 168 -9.05 6.01 -5.00
N GLU A 169 -8.85 7.23 -5.49
CA GLU A 169 -9.94 8.10 -5.96
C GLU A 169 -10.71 7.48 -7.14
N LEU A 170 -10.00 6.80 -8.06
CA LEU A 170 -10.65 6.08 -9.15
C LEU A 170 -11.45 4.89 -8.63
N ALA A 171 -10.90 4.09 -7.73
CA ALA A 171 -11.60 2.97 -7.12
C ALA A 171 -12.87 3.43 -6.39
N GLU A 172 -12.80 4.49 -5.60
CA GLU A 172 -13.95 5.07 -4.90
C GLU A 172 -15.05 5.49 -5.88
N ARG A 173 -14.69 6.25 -6.93
CA ARG A 173 -15.64 6.66 -7.98
C ARG A 173 -16.32 5.48 -8.65
N VAL A 174 -15.58 4.40 -8.92
CA VAL A 174 -16.13 3.18 -9.51
C VAL A 174 -17.16 2.54 -8.60
N VAL A 175 -16.86 2.36 -7.30
CA VAL A 175 -17.83 1.77 -6.35
C VAL A 175 -19.07 2.65 -6.19
N VAL A 176 -18.91 3.97 -6.09
CA VAL A 176 -20.03 4.91 -5.95
C VAL A 176 -20.92 4.92 -7.18
N ALA A 177 -20.34 4.79 -8.39
CA ALA A 177 -21.07 4.78 -9.65
C ALA A 177 -21.73 3.42 -9.96
N MET A 178 -21.35 2.33 -9.28
CA MET A 178 -21.93 1.01 -9.53
C MET A 178 -23.38 0.90 -9.03
N PRO A 179 -24.32 0.40 -9.85
CA PRO A 179 -25.66 0.05 -9.39
C PRO A 179 -25.58 -1.04 -8.32
N ARG A 180 -26.24 -0.86 -7.16
CA ARG A 180 -26.19 -1.77 -6.01
C ARG A 180 -26.80 -3.17 -6.25
N GLN A 181 -27.34 -3.43 -7.44
CA GLN A 181 -28.00 -4.69 -7.77
C GLN A 181 -27.16 -5.42 -8.83
N SER A 182 -26.55 -6.55 -8.43
CA SER A 182 -26.14 -7.70 -9.25
C SER A 182 -24.65 -7.98 -9.57
N SER A 183 -23.67 -7.14 -9.25
CA SER A 183 -22.33 -7.28 -9.87
C SER A 183 -21.17 -7.75 -8.96
N PHE A 184 -21.34 -7.83 -7.64
CA PHE A 184 -20.22 -8.29 -6.77
C PHE A 184 -19.94 -9.79 -6.86
N GLN A 185 -20.94 -10.59 -7.26
CA GLN A 185 -20.76 -12.01 -7.58
C GLN A 185 -19.86 -12.22 -8.81
N GLU A 186 -19.82 -11.28 -9.76
CA GLU A 186 -18.94 -11.36 -10.94
C GLU A 186 -17.48 -11.07 -10.57
N LEU A 187 -17.23 -10.18 -9.61
CA LEU A 187 -15.89 -9.90 -9.07
C LEU A 187 -15.36 -11.06 -8.21
N GLU A 188 -16.20 -11.69 -7.39
CA GLU A 188 -15.83 -12.94 -6.70
C GLU A 188 -15.60 -14.10 -7.67
N GLY A 189 -16.36 -14.15 -8.78
CA GLY A 189 -16.18 -15.11 -9.87
C GLY A 189 -14.84 -15.01 -10.58
N LEU A 190 -14.30 -13.79 -10.73
CA LEU A 190 -12.96 -13.57 -11.31
C LEU A 190 -11.81 -14.04 -10.39
N THR A 191 -12.03 -14.10 -9.07
CA THR A 191 -11.05 -14.65 -8.11
C THR A 191 -11.09 -16.17 -7.97
N ARG A 192 -12.16 -16.84 -8.41
CA ARG A 192 -12.21 -18.31 -8.51
C ARG A 192 -11.80 -18.74 -9.92
N ARG A 193 -10.49 -18.92 -10.14
CA ARG A 193 -10.06 -19.82 -11.24
C ARG A 193 -10.66 -21.20 -10.95
N PRO A 194 -11.33 -21.87 -11.90
CA PRO A 194 -11.57 -23.29 -11.78
C PRO A 194 -10.20 -23.96 -11.80
N ASP A 195 -9.96 -24.81 -10.81
CA ASP A 195 -8.89 -25.79 -10.83
C ASP A 195 -8.97 -26.51 -12.19
N ARG A 196 -7.92 -26.39 -13.00
CA ARG A 196 -7.85 -27.13 -14.25
C ARG A 196 -7.85 -28.60 -13.87
N GLY A 197 -8.93 -29.27 -14.23
CA GLY A 197 -9.18 -30.66 -13.95
C GLY A 197 -7.97 -31.54 -14.25
N ALA A 198 -7.83 -32.53 -13.37
CA ALA A 198 -7.20 -33.80 -13.67
C ALA A 198 -7.50 -34.20 -15.13
N VAL A 199 -6.44 -34.38 -15.90
CA VAL A 199 -6.49 -35.18 -17.12
C VAL A 199 -6.16 -36.59 -16.65
N ASP A 200 -7.22 -37.39 -16.47
CA ASP A 200 -7.11 -38.84 -16.59
C ASP A 200 -6.86 -39.14 -18.08
N ASP A 201 -5.70 -39.71 -18.38
CA ASP A 201 -5.47 -40.81 -19.32
C ASP A 201 -4.08 -41.42 -19.07
#